data_AF-W7HWI0-F1
#
_entry.id   AF-W7HWI0-F1
#
_cell.length_a   1.000
_cell.length_b   1.000
_cell.length_c   1.000
_cell.angle_alpha   90.00
_cell.angle_beta   90.00
_cell.angle_gamma   90.00
#
_symmetry.space_group_name_H-M   'P 1'
#
loop_
_entity.id
_entity.type
_entity.pdbx_description
1 polymer ?
#
loop_
_entity_poly.entity_id
_entity_poly.type
_entity_poly.pdbx_seq_one_letter_code
_entity_poly.pdbx_strand_id
1 'polypeptide(L)'
;MFSVDPLLVMRSVGNGSSRAFRRLSDKAKDDLRLAIETAAAKPKSTTFLKRDDSKTLASNADAELEADAFTPSAPPSQDSAATATTEETPTGKKFQLPPNWRSYLPDHPRWKIYDEWQPKRFMNLFAFIPRYLEVNHNICHAVYLRHPVARSGSTEIPNPFNNETMQLAYNWYLRRR
;
A
#
# COMPACT_ATOMS: atom_id res chain seq x y z
N MET A 1 27.81 21.82 -43.91
CA MET A 1 26.55 22.06 -43.16
C MET A 1 25.46 21.24 -43.82
N PHE A 2 24.72 20.43 -43.04
CA PHE A 2 23.54 19.72 -43.53
C PHE A 2 22.36 20.15 -42.66
N SER A 3 21.38 20.84 -43.26
CA SER A 3 20.13 21.17 -42.58
C SER A 3 19.20 19.97 -42.68
N VAL A 4 18.80 19.40 -41.55
CA VAL A 4 17.82 18.31 -41.49
C VAL A 4 16.47 18.92 -41.17
N ASP A 5 15.53 18.90 -42.12
CA ASP A 5 14.21 19.49 -41.91
C ASP A 5 13.46 18.77 -40.78
N PRO A 6 13.03 19.48 -39.72
CA PRO A 6 12.37 18.85 -38.56
C PRO A 6 11.02 18.22 -38.92
N LEU A 7 10.38 18.70 -40.00
CA LEU A 7 9.12 18.15 -40.52
C LEU A 7 9.30 16.77 -41.17
N LEU A 8 10.51 16.44 -41.66
CA LEU A 8 10.78 15.12 -42.24
C LEU A 8 10.89 14.06 -41.14
N VAL A 9 11.55 14.40 -40.03
CA VAL A 9 11.73 13.53 -38.86
C VAL A 9 10.39 13.22 -38.18
N MET A 10 9.46 14.18 -38.09
CA MET A 10 8.13 13.93 -37.54
C MET A 10 7.24 13.02 -38.41
N ARG A 11 7.60 12.73 -39.67
CA ARG A 11 6.79 11.90 -40.57
C ARG A 11 7.17 10.42 -40.56
N SER A 12 8.30 10.04 -39.96
CA SER A 12 8.78 8.64 -39.91
C SER A 12 8.42 7.89 -38.62
N VAL A 13 7.85 8.55 -37.61
CA VAL A 13 7.50 7.96 -36.31
C VAL A 13 6.02 8.20 -35.99
N GLY A 14 5.16 7.23 -36.33
CA GLY A 14 3.72 7.36 -36.01
C GLY A 14 2.74 6.47 -36.75
N ASN A 15 3.00 5.16 -36.86
CA ASN A 15 1.96 4.23 -37.33
C ASN A 15 1.12 3.72 -36.14
N GLY A 16 -0.02 4.37 -35.86
CA GLY A 16 -0.90 3.97 -34.76
C GLY A 16 -1.86 5.07 -34.30
N SER A 17 -3.08 5.08 -34.84
CA SER A 17 -4.26 5.81 -34.33
C SER A 17 -4.03 7.28 -33.94
N SER A 18 -3.77 8.15 -34.93
CA SER A 18 -3.84 9.59 -34.75
C SER A 18 -5.29 10.03 -34.48
N ARG A 19 -5.68 10.07 -33.20
CA ARG A 19 -6.92 10.74 -32.77
C ARG A 19 -6.85 12.20 -33.20
N ALA A 20 -7.56 12.55 -34.27
CA ALA A 20 -7.63 13.93 -34.74
C ALA A 20 -8.09 14.84 -33.59
N PHE A 21 -7.23 15.78 -33.19
CA PHE A 21 -7.56 16.76 -32.17
C PHE A 21 -8.77 17.57 -32.64
N ARG A 22 -9.95 17.25 -32.11
CA ARG A 22 -11.15 18.07 -32.31
C ARG A 22 -10.83 19.45 -31.76
N ARG A 23 -10.88 20.47 -32.63
CA ARG A 23 -10.72 21.86 -32.20
C ARG A 23 -11.71 22.13 -31.07
N LEU A 24 -11.21 22.59 -29.93
CA LEU A 24 -12.07 23.00 -28.81
C LEU A 24 -13.09 24.02 -29.33
N SER A 25 -14.35 23.89 -28.91
CA SER A 25 -15.35 24.92 -29.11
C SER A 25 -14.91 26.19 -28.38
N ASP A 26 -15.34 27.36 -28.87
CA ASP A 26 -14.85 28.62 -28.32
C ASP A 26 -15.24 28.81 -26.85
N LYS A 27 -16.45 28.37 -26.47
CA LYS A 27 -16.88 28.23 -25.06
C LYS A 27 -15.85 27.46 -24.21
N ALA A 28 -15.41 26.29 -24.68
CA ALA A 28 -14.44 25.46 -23.97
C ALA A 28 -13.00 26.02 -23.96
N LYS A 29 -12.72 27.11 -24.70
CA LYS A 29 -11.49 27.90 -24.56
C LYS A 29 -11.66 29.00 -23.51
N ASP A 30 -12.83 29.63 -23.48
CA ASP A 30 -13.16 30.72 -22.57
C ASP A 30 -13.35 30.22 -21.13
N ASP A 31 -14.01 29.07 -20.95
CA ASP A 31 -14.06 28.34 -19.67
C ASP A 31 -12.65 28.03 -19.14
N LEU A 32 -11.72 27.67 -20.04
CA LEU A 32 -10.33 27.34 -19.71
C LEU A 32 -9.52 28.59 -19.33
N ARG A 33 -9.75 29.72 -20.00
CA ARG A 33 -9.16 31.03 -19.64
C ARG A 33 -9.60 31.45 -18.24
N LEU A 34 -10.91 31.40 -17.97
CA LEU A 34 -11.48 31.74 -16.67
C LEU A 34 -10.97 30.80 -15.56
N ALA A 35 -10.79 29.50 -15.85
CA ALA A 35 -10.16 28.55 -14.93
C ALA A 35 -8.69 28.89 -14.63
N ILE A 36 -7.91 29.35 -15.63
CA ILE A 36 -6.52 29.77 -15.45
C ILE A 36 -6.45 31.08 -14.64
N GLU A 37 -7.29 32.06 -14.96
CA GLU A 37 -7.34 33.34 -14.25
C GLU A 37 -7.77 33.17 -12.78
N THR A 38 -8.78 32.36 -12.50
CA THR A 38 -9.20 32.04 -11.13
C THR A 38 -8.20 31.16 -10.36
N ALA A 39 -7.37 30.36 -11.06
CA ALA A 39 -6.25 29.67 -10.44
C ALA A 39 -5.06 30.60 -10.14
N ALA A 40 -4.82 31.61 -10.99
CA ALA A 40 -3.77 32.62 -10.80
C ALA A 40 -4.14 33.66 -9.73
N ALA A 41 -5.43 34.02 -9.62
CA ALA A 41 -5.94 34.97 -8.63
C ALA A 41 -5.99 34.41 -7.20
N LYS A 42 -5.93 33.08 -7.02
CA LYS A 42 -5.81 32.46 -5.69
C LYS A 42 -4.38 32.64 -5.17
N PRO A 43 -4.16 33.30 -4.01
CA PRO A 43 -2.83 33.39 -3.43
C PRO A 43 -2.32 31.98 -3.12
N LYS A 44 -1.12 31.66 -3.61
CA LYS A 44 -0.49 30.36 -3.39
C LYS A 44 -0.24 30.19 -1.89
N SER A 45 -1.01 29.31 -1.23
CA SER A 45 -0.85 29.03 0.20
C SER A 45 0.52 28.42 0.47
N THR A 46 1.42 29.21 1.05
CA THR A 46 2.80 28.80 1.30
C THR A 46 2.88 27.90 2.53
N THR A 47 2.46 26.64 2.41
CA THR A 47 2.63 25.58 3.43
C THR A 47 4.08 25.08 3.50
N PHE A 48 5.02 26.01 3.51
CA PHE A 48 6.40 25.80 3.94
C PHE A 48 6.50 26.15 5.43
N LEU A 49 6.34 25.15 6.30
CA LEU A 49 6.65 25.29 7.71
C LEU A 49 8.15 25.59 7.85
N LYS A 50 8.48 26.75 8.42
CA LYS A 50 9.84 27.02 8.93
C LYS A 50 10.07 26.22 10.21
N ARG A 51 11.32 26.03 10.59
CA ARG A 51 11.72 25.10 11.66
C ARG A 51 11.57 25.67 13.07
N ASP A 52 11.15 26.92 13.20
CA ASP A 52 11.53 27.79 14.32
C ASP A 52 10.34 28.21 15.21
N ASP A 53 9.21 27.49 15.14
CA ASP A 53 8.02 27.69 15.97
C ASP A 53 8.05 26.84 17.26
N SER A 54 9.12 26.94 18.05
CA SER A 54 9.25 26.22 19.33
C SER A 54 8.15 26.54 20.35
N LYS A 55 7.46 27.68 20.18
CA LYS A 55 6.41 28.18 21.08
C LYS A 55 5.06 27.45 20.95
N THR A 56 4.81 26.72 19.86
CA THR A 56 3.54 25.98 19.66
C THR A 56 3.56 24.55 20.21
N LEU A 57 4.74 24.04 20.57
CA LEU A 57 4.89 22.73 21.21
C LEU A 57 4.65 22.79 22.74
N ALA A 58 5.03 23.89 23.38
CA ALA A 58 4.91 24.04 24.84
C ALA A 58 3.44 24.00 25.34
N SER A 59 2.50 24.56 24.59
CA SER A 59 1.08 24.65 25.00
C SER A 59 0.32 23.31 25.02
N ASN A 60 0.98 22.19 24.70
CA ASN A 60 0.39 20.85 24.73
C ASN A 60 1.00 19.96 25.84
N ALA A 61 1.89 20.51 26.68
CA ALA A 61 2.56 19.77 27.75
C ALA A 61 1.82 19.81 29.11
N ASP A 62 1.13 20.93 29.40
CA ASP A 62 0.56 21.22 30.73
C ASP A 62 -0.91 20.77 30.89
N ALA A 63 -1.33 19.73 30.15
CA ALA A 63 -2.69 19.19 30.16
C ALA A 63 -2.78 17.88 30.95
N GLU A 64 -2.75 17.99 32.28
CA GLU A 64 -3.04 16.86 33.17
C GLU A 64 -4.50 16.40 33.00
N LEU A 65 -4.71 15.09 32.90
CA LEU A 65 -6.04 14.47 32.89
C LEU A 65 -6.08 13.31 33.87
N GLU A 66 -6.83 13.52 34.94
CA GLU A 66 -7.12 12.55 35.99
C GLU A 66 -7.85 11.30 35.47
N ALA A 67 -7.69 10.19 36.18
CA ALA A 67 -8.34 8.92 35.86
C ALA A 67 -9.64 8.77 36.65
N ASP A 68 -10.78 8.80 35.95
CA ASP A 68 -12.11 8.63 36.57
C ASP A 68 -12.87 7.41 36.02
N ALA A 69 -13.66 6.75 36.87
CA ALA A 69 -14.03 5.34 36.71
C ALA A 69 -15.45 5.13 36.16
N PHE A 70 -15.57 4.48 34.99
CA PHE A 70 -16.87 4.13 34.42
C PHE A 70 -17.48 2.88 35.09
N THR A 71 -18.45 3.09 35.98
CA THR A 71 -19.11 2.03 36.75
C THR A 71 -20.50 1.70 36.17
N PRO A 72 -20.72 0.51 35.57
CA PRO A 72 -22.04 0.11 35.06
C PRO A 72 -22.94 -0.46 36.17
N SER A 73 -24.20 -0.03 36.24
CA SER A 73 -25.19 -0.57 37.18
C SER A 73 -25.91 -1.82 36.63
N ALA A 74 -26.03 -2.83 37.47
CA ALA A 74 -26.96 -3.97 37.35
C ALA A 74 -28.37 -3.57 37.90
N PRO A 75 -29.41 -4.44 38.07
CA PRO A 75 -29.46 -5.93 38.11
C PRO A 75 -30.66 -6.52 37.29
N PRO A 76 -31.15 -7.78 37.49
CA PRO A 76 -30.62 -8.94 38.23
C PRO A 76 -30.48 -10.27 37.43
N SER A 77 -29.67 -11.18 38.01
CA SER A 77 -29.81 -12.66 38.21
C SER A 77 -30.83 -13.47 37.37
N GLN A 78 -30.62 -14.73 36.95
CA GLN A 78 -29.81 -15.90 37.38
C GLN A 78 -29.55 -16.80 36.13
N ASP A 79 -28.73 -17.87 36.03
CA ASP A 79 -27.65 -18.58 36.76
C ASP A 79 -26.94 -19.52 35.72
N SER A 80 -25.84 -20.27 35.90
CA SER A 80 -24.90 -20.54 37.01
C SER A 80 -23.50 -20.92 36.46
N ALA A 81 -22.63 -21.56 37.24
CA ALA A 81 -21.23 -21.89 36.88
C ALA A 81 -20.95 -23.39 36.58
N ALA A 82 -20.00 -23.65 35.68
CA ALA A 82 -19.20 -24.89 35.62
C ALA A 82 -17.86 -24.66 34.89
N THR A 83 -16.74 -24.97 35.55
CA THR A 83 -15.38 -24.90 34.95
C THR A 83 -15.03 -26.22 34.27
N ALA A 84 -14.50 -26.17 33.04
CA ALA A 84 -13.82 -27.31 32.42
C ALA A 84 -12.67 -26.86 31.51
N THR A 85 -11.43 -27.06 31.95
CA THR A 85 -10.27 -27.13 31.06
C THR A 85 -10.18 -28.53 30.50
N THR A 86 -10.37 -28.69 29.19
CA THR A 86 -10.11 -29.97 28.49
C THR A 86 -9.24 -29.69 27.27
N GLU A 87 -8.08 -30.33 27.22
CA GLU A 87 -7.25 -30.38 26.02
C GLU A 87 -7.87 -31.37 25.03
N GLU A 88 -8.47 -30.88 23.94
CA GLU A 88 -8.86 -31.74 22.81
C GLU A 88 -7.84 -31.64 21.68
N THR A 89 -7.32 -32.81 21.29
CA THR A 89 -6.47 -32.94 20.10
C THR A 89 -7.22 -32.45 18.85
N PRO A 90 -6.54 -31.79 17.88
CA PRO A 90 -7.14 -31.37 16.63
C PRO A 90 -7.38 -32.58 15.69
N THR A 91 -8.27 -33.48 16.12
CA THR A 91 -8.88 -34.51 15.29
C THR A 91 -9.45 -33.82 14.06
N GLY A 92 -8.91 -34.18 12.88
CA GLY A 92 -8.99 -33.33 11.68
C GLY A 92 -10.41 -33.17 11.12
N LYS A 93 -11.17 -32.22 11.69
CA LYS A 93 -12.46 -31.74 11.18
C LYS A 93 -12.21 -31.10 9.81
N LYS A 94 -12.21 -31.95 8.76
CA LYS A 94 -12.06 -31.54 7.36
C LYS A 94 -13.06 -30.40 7.10
N PHE A 95 -12.56 -29.24 6.69
CA PHE A 95 -13.38 -28.06 6.45
C PHE A 95 -14.38 -28.35 5.32
N GLN A 96 -15.62 -28.68 5.70
CA GLN A 96 -16.70 -28.93 4.77
C GLN A 96 -17.23 -27.58 4.29
N LEU A 97 -16.84 -27.22 3.06
CA LEU A 97 -17.43 -26.09 2.34
C LEU A 97 -18.97 -26.27 2.27
N PRO A 98 -19.76 -25.21 2.51
CA PRO A 98 -21.22 -25.31 2.47
C PRO A 98 -21.71 -25.74 1.08
N PRO A 99 -22.85 -26.43 0.92
CA PRO A 99 -23.24 -27.02 -0.37
C PRO A 99 -23.29 -26.04 -1.55
N ASN A 100 -23.61 -24.76 -1.28
CA ASN A 100 -23.64 -23.67 -2.25
C ASN A 100 -22.29 -22.95 -2.44
N TRP A 101 -21.17 -23.42 -1.87
CA TRP A 101 -19.89 -22.70 -1.89
C TRP A 101 -19.45 -22.24 -3.29
N ARG A 102 -19.84 -23.01 -4.30
CA ARG A 102 -19.51 -22.76 -5.71
C ARG A 102 -20.15 -21.50 -6.28
N SER A 103 -21.30 -21.03 -5.75
CA SER A 103 -21.94 -19.78 -6.21
C SER A 103 -21.31 -18.51 -5.61
N TYR A 104 -20.31 -18.64 -4.72
CA TYR A 104 -19.46 -17.53 -4.30
C TYR A 104 -18.15 -17.44 -5.10
N LEU A 105 -17.88 -18.40 -5.98
CA LEU A 105 -16.82 -18.29 -6.98
C LEU A 105 -17.41 -17.57 -8.20
N PRO A 106 -16.73 -16.56 -8.76
CA PRO A 106 -17.15 -15.94 -10.02
C PRO A 106 -17.17 -16.95 -11.18
N ASP A 107 -18.20 -16.90 -12.02
CA ASP A 107 -18.45 -17.87 -13.11
C ASP A 107 -17.52 -17.74 -14.34
N HIS A 108 -16.49 -16.90 -14.29
CA HIS A 108 -15.49 -16.83 -15.37
C HIS A 108 -14.43 -17.96 -15.27
N PRO A 109 -13.88 -18.43 -16.41
CA PRO A 109 -12.94 -19.56 -16.42
C PRO A 109 -11.65 -19.20 -15.69
N ARG A 110 -10.98 -20.16 -15.06
CA ARG A 110 -9.84 -19.98 -14.11
C ARG A 110 -8.70 -19.04 -14.54
N TRP A 111 -8.56 -18.73 -15.82
CA TRP A 111 -7.56 -17.80 -16.38
C TRP A 111 -8.05 -16.34 -16.47
N LYS A 112 -9.35 -16.08 -16.30
CA LYS A 112 -9.97 -14.80 -16.01
C LYS A 112 -10.60 -14.86 -14.62
N ILE A 113 -9.90 -14.37 -13.59
CA ILE A 113 -10.41 -14.35 -12.21
C ILE A 113 -11.12 -13.01 -11.90
N TYR A 114 -10.96 -12.02 -12.78
CA TYR A 114 -11.53 -10.68 -12.72
C TYR A 114 -11.80 -10.19 -14.15
N ASP A 115 -12.87 -9.43 -14.36
CA ASP A 115 -13.20 -8.84 -15.67
C ASP A 115 -12.33 -7.62 -16.02
N GLU A 116 -11.79 -6.95 -15.00
CA GLU A 116 -10.77 -5.89 -15.08
C GLU A 116 -9.52 -6.28 -14.28
N TRP A 117 -8.35 -5.71 -14.60
CA TRP A 117 -7.17 -5.92 -13.76
C TRP A 117 -7.35 -5.18 -12.43
N GLN A 118 -7.29 -5.94 -11.32
CA GLN A 118 -7.33 -5.40 -9.96
C GLN A 118 -6.23 -6.06 -9.12
N PRO A 119 -5.58 -5.32 -8.19
CA PRO A 119 -4.62 -5.91 -7.27
C PRO A 119 -5.32 -6.91 -6.34
N LYS A 120 -4.63 -8.00 -6.01
CA LYS A 120 -5.18 -9.06 -5.14
C LYS A 120 -5.55 -8.48 -3.77
N ARG A 121 -6.68 -8.92 -3.19
CA ARG A 121 -7.08 -8.57 -1.81
C ARG A 121 -5.92 -8.83 -0.85
N PHE A 122 -5.62 -7.86 0.02
CA PHE A 122 -4.51 -7.88 0.98
C PHE A 122 -3.07 -7.90 0.40
N MET A 123 -2.89 -7.65 -0.91
CA MET A 123 -1.56 -7.58 -1.54
C MET A 123 -0.68 -6.47 -0.94
N ASN A 124 -1.28 -5.35 -0.53
CA ASN A 124 -0.59 -4.19 0.05
C ASN A 124 0.25 -4.51 1.30
N LEU A 125 -0.17 -5.48 2.11
CA LEU A 125 0.54 -5.91 3.33
C LEU A 125 1.88 -6.58 3.04
N PHE A 126 2.08 -7.08 1.82
CA PHE A 126 3.29 -7.80 1.39
C PHE A 126 3.94 -7.15 0.15
N ALA A 127 3.50 -5.94 -0.24
CA ALA A 127 3.96 -5.23 -1.43
C ALA A 127 5.25 -4.43 -1.20
N PHE A 128 6.29 -5.07 -0.67
CA PHE A 128 7.62 -4.48 -0.53
C PHE A 128 8.54 -4.92 -1.69
N ILE A 129 9.41 -4.01 -2.15
CA ILE A 129 10.44 -4.31 -3.16
C ILE A 129 11.82 -4.21 -2.48
N PRO A 130 12.59 -5.31 -2.40
CA PRO A 130 13.86 -5.31 -1.70
C PRO A 130 14.90 -4.49 -2.47
N ARG A 131 15.77 -3.77 -1.76
CA ARG A 131 16.72 -2.79 -2.35
C ARG A 131 17.77 -3.40 -3.28
N TYR A 132 17.94 -4.73 -3.29
CA TYR A 132 18.85 -5.47 -4.17
C TYR A 132 18.21 -5.90 -5.51
N LEU A 133 16.90 -5.70 -5.70
CA LEU A 133 16.21 -5.87 -6.98
C LEU A 133 15.83 -4.51 -7.57
N GLU A 134 16.04 -4.36 -8.87
CA GLU A 134 15.39 -3.33 -9.68
C GLU A 134 14.28 -3.99 -10.50
N VAL A 135 13.03 -3.51 -10.38
CA VAL A 135 11.85 -4.18 -10.94
C VAL A 135 11.09 -3.24 -11.88
N ASN A 136 10.91 -3.68 -13.13
CA ASN A 136 10.10 -2.97 -14.12
C ASN A 136 8.77 -3.72 -14.34
N HIS A 137 7.74 -3.25 -13.65
CA HIS A 137 6.39 -3.83 -13.66
C HIS A 137 5.72 -3.81 -15.03
N ASN A 138 6.09 -2.88 -15.93
CA ASN A 138 5.47 -2.77 -17.25
C ASN A 138 5.82 -3.94 -18.19
N ILE A 139 6.95 -4.61 -17.93
CA ILE A 139 7.45 -5.77 -18.68
C ILE A 139 7.65 -7.00 -17.79
N CYS A 140 7.18 -6.95 -16.54
CA CYS A 140 7.34 -7.99 -15.52
C CYS A 140 8.78 -8.51 -15.33
N HIS A 141 9.79 -7.66 -15.54
CA HIS A 141 11.21 -8.02 -15.48
C HIS A 141 11.88 -7.48 -14.21
N ALA A 142 12.88 -8.19 -13.70
CA ALA A 142 13.70 -7.75 -12.56
C ALA A 142 15.20 -8.00 -12.83
N VAL A 143 16.05 -7.08 -12.37
CA VAL A 143 17.51 -7.19 -12.41
C VAL A 143 18.04 -7.38 -10.98
N TYR A 144 18.90 -8.39 -10.80
CA TYR A 144 19.59 -8.63 -9.53
C TYR A 144 20.84 -7.75 -9.45
N LEU A 145 20.80 -6.69 -8.63
CA LEU A 145 21.86 -5.68 -8.59
C LEU A 145 23.07 -6.11 -7.74
N ARG A 146 22.82 -6.87 -6.67
CA ARG A 146 23.83 -7.27 -5.66
C ARG A 146 23.27 -8.34 -4.74
N HIS A 147 24.14 -8.93 -3.92
CA HIS A 147 23.71 -9.66 -2.73
C HIS A 147 23.15 -8.72 -1.64
N PRO A 148 22.18 -9.16 -0.82
CA PRO A 148 21.67 -8.38 0.30
C PRO A 148 22.75 -8.16 1.36
N VAL A 149 22.85 -6.94 1.88
CA VAL A 149 23.83 -6.56 2.92
C VAL A 149 23.11 -5.89 4.10
N ALA A 150 23.61 -6.11 5.32
CA ALA A 150 23.20 -5.34 6.49
C ALA A 150 23.95 -3.99 6.52
N ARG A 151 23.21 -2.89 6.68
CA ARG A 151 23.78 -1.56 6.97
C ARG A 151 23.47 -1.16 8.41
N SER A 152 24.16 -0.13 8.89
CA SER A 152 23.83 0.55 10.16
C SER A 152 22.34 0.91 10.19
N GLY A 153 21.61 0.34 11.15
CA GLY A 153 20.18 0.60 11.35
C GLY A 153 19.20 -0.05 10.36
N SER A 154 19.65 -0.85 9.38
CA SER A 154 18.73 -1.54 8.47
C SER A 154 19.33 -2.76 7.73
N THR A 155 18.57 -3.85 7.64
CA THR A 155 18.87 -5.03 6.82
C THR A 155 18.12 -4.97 5.50
N GLU A 156 18.75 -5.37 4.39
CA GLU A 156 18.05 -5.50 3.09
C GLU A 156 17.21 -6.79 2.99
N ILE A 157 17.40 -7.76 3.89
CA ILE A 157 16.68 -9.02 3.94
C ILE A 157 15.28 -8.79 4.54
N PRO A 158 14.19 -9.21 3.86
CA PRO A 158 12.83 -9.09 4.40
C PRO A 158 12.53 -10.22 5.40
N ASN A 159 12.74 -9.97 6.70
CA ASN A 159 12.38 -10.88 7.79
C ASN A 159 11.32 -10.25 8.73
N PRO A 160 10.27 -11.00 9.16
CA PRO A 160 9.25 -10.50 10.08
C PRO A 160 9.63 -10.70 11.58
N PHE A 161 10.89 -11.04 11.88
CA PHE A 161 11.35 -11.45 13.20
C PHE A 161 12.30 -10.42 13.82
N ASN A 162 12.29 -10.31 15.15
CA ASN A 162 13.23 -9.45 15.87
C ASN A 162 14.67 -9.99 15.84
N ASN A 163 15.63 -9.12 16.17
CA ASN A 163 17.06 -9.47 16.14
C ASN A 163 17.42 -10.63 17.09
N GLU A 164 16.73 -10.75 18.23
CA GLU A 164 16.94 -11.82 19.22
C GLU A 164 16.60 -13.19 18.63
N THR A 165 15.44 -13.33 17.97
CA THR A 165 15.04 -14.55 17.26
C THR A 165 16.04 -14.91 16.16
N MET A 166 16.53 -13.91 15.42
CA MET A 166 17.56 -14.12 14.38
C MET A 166 18.90 -14.57 14.96
N GLN A 167 19.31 -14.02 16.11
CA GLN A 167 20.54 -14.40 16.82
C GLN A 167 20.45 -15.81 17.41
N LEU A 168 19.31 -16.17 18.00
CA LEU A 168 19.04 -17.53 18.49
C LEU A 168 19.05 -18.56 17.34
N ALA A 169 18.40 -18.24 16.22
CA ALA A 169 18.44 -19.08 15.03
C ALA A 169 19.85 -19.25 14.47
N TYR A 170 20.65 -18.18 14.41
CA TYR A 170 22.06 -18.26 13.99
C TYR A 170 22.89 -19.16 14.92
N ASN A 171 22.77 -18.99 16.23
CA ASN A 171 23.45 -19.82 17.23
C ASN A 171 23.07 -21.30 17.10
N TRP A 172 21.80 -21.61 16.86
CA TRP A 172 21.32 -22.97 16.58
C TRP A 172 21.97 -23.52 15.30
N TYR A 173 21.97 -22.79 14.18
CA TYR A 173 22.55 -23.29 12.93
C TYR A 173 24.07 -23.49 12.98
N LEU A 174 24.81 -22.73 13.80
CA LEU A 174 26.25 -22.97 14.03
C LEU A 174 26.55 -24.34 14.65
N ARG A 175 25.66 -24.85 15.51
CA ARG A 175 25.92 -26.04 16.35
C ARG A 175 25.02 -27.23 16.01
N ARG A 176 23.89 -26.98 15.34
CA ARG A 176 22.75 -27.87 15.10
C ARG A 176 22.19 -28.52 16.38
N ARG A 177 22.32 -27.80 17.50
CA ARG A 177 21.90 -28.14 18.87
C ARG A 177 22.03 -26.91 19.79
#